data_AF-A0A967WCZ3-F1
#
_entry.id   AF-A0A967WCZ3-F1
#
_cell.length_a   1.000
_cell.length_b   1.000
_cell.length_c   1.000
_cell.angle_alpha   90.00
_cell.angle_beta   90.00
_cell.angle_gamma   90.00
#
_symmetry.space_group_name_H-M   'P 1'
#
loop_
_entity.id
_entity.type
_entity.pdbx_description
1 polymer ?
#
loop_
_entity_poly.entity_id
_entity_poly.type
_entity_poly.pdbx_seq_one_letter_code
_entity_poly.pdbx_strand_id
1 'polypeptide(L)' 'ADGRLDLKPLITHRFSLDDVHEALDTFIQRKGGAIKVILKPGGVE' A
#
# COMPACT_ATOMS: atom_id res chain seq x y z
N ALA A 1 2.09 1.54 -19.43
CA ALA A 1 1.25 2.65 -18.91
C ALA A 1 1.83 3.94 -19.45
N ASP A 2 1.14 4.60 -20.37
CA ASP A 2 1.69 5.72 -21.15
C ASP A 2 1.75 7.05 -20.36
N GLY A 3 1.72 7.00 -19.03
CA GLY A 3 1.86 8.16 -18.14
C GLY A 3 0.71 9.18 -18.19
N ARG A 4 -0.41 8.88 -18.87
CA ARG A 4 -1.54 9.83 -19.04
C ARG A 4 -2.24 10.22 -17.73
N LEU A 5 -2.05 9.45 -16.66
CA LEU A 5 -2.61 9.74 -15.34
C LEU A 5 -1.57 9.39 -14.27
N ASP A 6 -1.37 10.29 -13.30
CA ASP A 6 -0.55 10.00 -12.12
C ASP A 6 -1.37 9.21 -11.10
N LEU A 7 -1.05 7.92 -11.00
CA LEU A 7 -1.69 6.99 -10.06
C LEU A 7 -0.96 6.88 -8.72
N LYS A 8 0.22 7.53 -8.58
CA LYS A 8 0.99 7.48 -7.33
C LYS A 8 0.17 7.91 -6.10
N PRO A 9 -0.70 8.93 -6.18
CA PRO A 9 -1.51 9.36 -5.02
C PRO A 9 -2.48 8.30 -4.49
N LEU A 10 -2.80 7.25 -5.28
CA LEU A 10 -3.69 6.19 -4.82
C LEU A 10 -3.02 5.28 -3.77
N ILE A 11 -1.69 5.23 -3.75
CA ILE A 11 -0.91 4.44 -2.79
C ILE A 11 -0.91 5.15 -1.44
N THR A 12 -1.84 4.74 -0.58
CA THR A 12 -2.02 5.31 0.76
C THR A 12 -1.09 4.71 1.81
N HIS A 13 -0.75 3.43 1.68
CA HIS A 13 0.08 2.72 2.67
C HIS A 13 1.08 1.80 1.99
N ARG A 14 2.24 1.66 2.61
CA ARG A 14 3.33 0.78 2.18
C ARG A 14 3.83 0.01 3.38
N PHE A 15 3.98 -1.29 3.20
CA PHE A 15 4.45 -2.22 4.22
C PHE A 15 5.57 -3.08 3.65
N SER A 16 6.45 -3.56 4.52
CA SER A 16 7.38 -4.62 4.17
C SER A 16 6.61 -5.93 4.03
N LEU A 17 7.21 -6.94 3.41
CA LEU A 17 6.59 -8.26 3.37
C LEU A 17 6.47 -8.90 4.77
N ASP A 18 7.38 -8.55 5.69
CA ASP A 18 7.36 -9.05 7.07
C ASP A 18 6.11 -8.56 7.83
N ASP A 19 5.56 -7.40 7.44
CA ASP A 19 4.37 -6.78 8.03
C ASP A 19 3.05 -7.18 7.34
N VAL A 20 3.01 -8.34 6.65
CA VAL A 20 1.85 -8.75 5.83
C VAL A 20 0.53 -8.76 6.60
N HIS A 21 0.55 -9.15 7.88
CA HIS A 21 -0.65 -9.18 8.71
C HIS A 21 -1.20 -7.78 9.00
N GLU A 22 -0.32 -6.82 9.30
CA GLU A 22 -0.71 -5.43 9.52
C GLU A 22 -1.20 -4.77 8.23
N ALA A 23 -0.56 -5.07 7.11
CA ALA A 23 -0.98 -4.57 5.80
C ALA A 23 -2.40 -5.04 5.44
N LEU A 24 -2.70 -6.32 5.68
CA LEU A 24 -4.02 -6.90 5.45
C LEU A 24 -5.06 -6.29 6.39
N ASP A 25 -4.76 -6.16 7.68
CA ASP A 25 -5.67 -5.56 8.64
C ASP A 25 -5.95 -4.08 8.31
N THR A 26 -4.92 -3.32 7.95
CA THR A 26 -5.04 -1.93 7.46
C THR A 26 -5.95 -1.81 6.25
N PHE A 27 -5.84 -2.73 5.29
CA PHE A 27 -6.68 -2.75 4.10
C PHE A 27 -8.14 -3.14 4.44
N ILE A 28 -8.34 -4.23 5.19
CA ILE A 28 -9.67 -4.76 5.51
C ILE A 28 -10.46 -3.77 6.36
N GLN A 29 -9.84 -3.23 7.41
CA GLN A 29 -10.49 -2.29 8.33
C GLN A 29 -10.48 -0.84 7.83
N ARG A 30 -9.89 -0.59 6.64
CA ARG A 30 -9.72 0.75 6.06
C ARG A 30 -9.06 1.75 7.03
N LYS A 31 -8.08 1.29 7.81
CA LYS A 31 -7.36 2.13 8.77
C LYS A 31 -6.72 3.31 8.05
N GLY A 32 -6.78 4.50 8.67
CA GLY A 32 -6.23 5.72 8.08
C GLY A 32 -6.83 6.11 6.72
N GLY A 33 -8.02 5.59 6.37
CA GLY A 33 -8.61 5.83 5.05
C GLY A 33 -7.92 5.09 3.92
N ALA A 34 -7.43 3.86 4.18
CA ALA A 34 -6.72 3.06 3.17
C ALA A 34 -7.49 2.92 1.85
N ILE A 35 -6.80 3.20 0.75
CA ILE A 35 -7.30 3.07 -0.64
C ILE A 35 -6.51 1.97 -1.36
N LYS A 36 -5.18 2.14 -1.46
CA LYS A 36 -4.26 1.13 -1.98
C LYS A 36 -3.14 0.90 -0.97
N VAL A 37 -2.97 -0.36 -0.61
CA VAL A 37 -1.90 -0.86 0.25
C VAL A 37 -0.92 -1.66 -0.61
N ILE A 38 0.37 -1.40 -0.46
CA ILE A 38 1.43 -2.07 -1.22
C ILE A 38 2.35 -2.83 -0.26
N LEU A 39 2.67 -4.07 -0.60
CA LEU A 39 3.68 -4.89 0.06
C LEU A 39 4.96 -4.88 -0.76
N LYS A 40 6.10 -4.57 -0.14
CA LYS A 40 7.42 -4.58 -0.75
C LYS A 40 8.25 -5.77 -0.23
N PRO A 41 8.61 -6.75 -1.10
CA PRO A 41 9.42 -7.92 -0.71
C PRO A 41 10.86 -7.60 -0.24
N GLY A 42 11.40 -6.43 -0.60
CA GLY A 42 12.76 -5.99 -0.23
C GLY A 42 12.81 -4.97 0.91
N GLY A 43 11.71 -4.79 1.65
CA GLY A 43 11.60 -3.75 2.70
C GLY A 43 11.05 -2.41 2.19
N VAL A 44 10.73 -1.51 3.12
CA VAL A 44 10.21 -0.17 2.83
C VAL A 44 11.36 0.83 2.86
N GLU A 45 12.09 0.95 1.74
CA GLU A 45 12.81 2.20 1.44
C GLU A 45 11.81 3.32 1.10
#